data_AF-X1L852-F1
#
_entry.id   AF-X1L852-F1
#
_cell.length_a   1.000
_cell.length_b   1.000
_cell.length_c   1.000
_cell.angle_alpha   90.00
_cell.angle_beta   90.00
_cell.angle_gamma   90.00
#
_symmetry.space_group_name_H-M   'P 1'
#
loop_
_entity.id
_entity.type
_entity.pdbx_description
1 polymer ?
#
loop_
_entity_poly.entity_id
_entity_poly.type
_entity_poly.pdbx_seq_one_letter_code
_entity_poly.pdbx_strand_id
1 'polypeptide(L)'
;MTNQKPAASLFIDAANYHYALQSQGWQIDWQRFINYFSKPYNMKKVFYYEGIVTKAFYRDLHPQATLWEFKAAKERKGAYFKALKA
;
A
#
# COMPACT_ATOMS: atom_id res chain seq x y z
N MET A 1 -14.02 33.15 11.59
CA MET A 1 -13.13 31.99 11.73
C MET A 1 -12.82 31.47 10.35
N THR A 2 -11.56 31.33 9.96
CA THR A 2 -11.21 30.89 8.61
C THR A 2 -11.68 29.45 8.42
N ASN A 3 -12.52 29.21 7.40
CA ASN A 3 -13.14 27.91 7.11
C ASN A 3 -12.13 26.95 6.44
N GLN A 4 -10.92 26.86 6.99
CA GLN A 4 -9.84 26.07 6.41
C GLN A 4 -9.74 24.71 7.09
N LYS A 5 -9.76 23.67 6.26
CA LYS A 5 -9.55 22.29 6.71
C LYS A 5 -8.21 22.17 7.44
N PRO A 6 -8.14 21.46 8.58
CA PRO A 6 -6.87 21.22 9.26
C PRO A 6 -5.89 20.50 8.33
N ALA A 7 -4.62 20.90 8.39
CA ALA A 7 -3.56 20.23 7.65
C ALA A 7 -3.26 18.87 8.28
N ALA A 8 -3.12 17.84 7.45
CA ALA A 8 -2.80 16.49 7.91
C ALA A 8 -1.83 15.78 6.96
N SER A 9 -1.09 14.81 7.47
CA SER A 9 -0.32 13.85 6.67
C SER A 9 -0.78 12.44 7.02
N LEU A 10 -0.81 11.55 6.04
CA LEU A 10 -1.27 10.17 6.20
C LEU A 10 -0.08 9.22 6.06
N PHE A 11 0.03 8.27 6.98
CA PHE A 11 1.09 7.25 7.03
C PHE A 11 0.39 5.88 7.05
N ILE A 12 0.48 5.15 5.94
CA ILE A 12 -0.24 3.89 5.71
C ILE A 12 0.74 2.74 5.81
N ASP A 13 0.57 1.88 6.80
CA ASP A 13 1.22 0.56 6.82
C ASP A 13 0.34 -0.44 6.07
N ALA A 14 0.68 -0.70 4.82
CA ALA A 14 -0.10 -1.54 3.93
C ALA A 14 -0.22 -2.99 4.43
N ALA A 15 0.81 -3.50 5.11
CA ALA A 15 0.81 -4.88 5.59
C ALA A 15 -0.24 -5.07 6.69
N ASN A 16 -0.33 -4.11 7.62
CA ASN A 16 -1.33 -4.13 8.68
C ASN A 16 -2.76 -4.15 8.14
N TYR A 17 -3.08 -3.30 7.16
CA TYR A 17 -4.40 -3.33 6.51
C TYR A 17 -4.65 -4.62 5.72
N HIS A 18 -3.65 -5.11 5.00
CA HIS A 18 -3.79 -6.35 4.22
C HIS A 18 -4.17 -7.54 5.10
N TYR A 19 -3.41 -7.80 6.17
CA TYR A 19 -3.69 -8.93 7.06
C TYR A 19 -5.03 -8.80 7.78
N ALA A 20 -5.39 -7.59 8.23
CA ALA A 20 -6.69 -7.34 8.85
C ALA A 20 -7.85 -7.63 7.90
N LEU A 21 -7.78 -7.16 6.65
CA LEU A 21 -8.86 -7.29 5.67
C LEU A 21 -8.92 -8.66 5.03
N GLN A 22 -7.77 -9.30 4.79
CA GLN A 22 -7.70 -10.67 4.25
C GLN A 22 -8.40 -11.66 5.18
N SER A 23 -8.25 -11.50 6.50
CA SER A 23 -8.95 -12.34 7.49
C SER A 23 -10.48 -12.30 7.36
N GLN A 24 -11.02 -11.25 6.73
CA GLN A 24 -12.44 -11.02 6.50
C GLN A 24 -12.85 -11.24 5.04
N GLY A 25 -11.91 -11.62 4.16
CA GLY A 25 -12.14 -11.74 2.71
C GLY A 25 -12.31 -10.40 1.98
N TRP A 26 -11.86 -9.29 2.58
CA TRP A 26 -12.04 -7.95 2.03
C TRP A 26 -10.80 -7.47 1.28
N GLN A 27 -11.01 -6.59 0.29
CA GLN A 27 -9.96 -5.88 -0.42
C GLN A 27 -10.12 -4.39 -0.21
N ILE A 28 -9.00 -3.67 -0.09
CA ILE A 28 -9.00 -2.23 0.11
C ILE A 28 -8.83 -1.47 -1.21
N ASP A 29 -9.72 -0.50 -1.42
CA ASP A 29 -9.53 0.53 -2.43
C ASP A 29 -8.79 1.71 -1.80
N TRP A 30 -7.48 1.77 -2.05
CA TRP A 30 -6.60 2.81 -1.51
C TRP A 30 -6.94 4.21 -2.02
N GLN A 31 -7.46 4.34 -3.25
CA GLN A 31 -7.83 5.64 -3.80
C GLN A 31 -9.04 6.19 -3.06
N ARG A 32 -10.07 5.36 -2.84
CA ARG A 32 -11.24 5.73 -2.06
C ARG A 32 -10.89 6.04 -0.61
N PHE A 33 -9.95 5.27 -0.02
CA PHE A 33 -9.45 5.50 1.32
C PHE A 33 -8.78 6.89 1.45
N ILE A 34 -7.88 7.26 0.54
CA ILE A 34 -7.23 8.59 0.55
C ILE A 34 -8.26 9.70 0.32
N ASN A 35 -9.18 9.51 -0.63
CA ASN A 35 -10.25 10.48 -0.92
C ASN A 35 -11.15 10.74 0.28
N TYR A 36 -11.37 9.73 1.13
CA TYR A 36 -12.12 9.89 2.38
C TYR A 36 -11.45 10.91 3.32
N PHE A 37 -10.12 10.83 3.51
CA PHE A 37 -9.39 11.77 4.38
C PHE A 37 -9.23 13.17 3.76
N SER A 38 -9.20 13.29 2.44
CA SER A 38 -9.17 14.60 1.76
C SER A 38 -10.47 15.43 1.94
N LYS A 39 -11.57 14.81 2.39
CA LYS A 39 -12.82 15.52 2.67
C LYS A 39 -12.70 16.39 3.93
N PRO A 40 -12.34 15.87 5.11
CA PRO A 40 -12.17 16.69 6.31
C PRO A 40 -10.80 17.39 6.42
N TYR A 41 -9.75 16.92 5.74
CA TYR A 41 -8.39 17.45 5.89
C TYR A 41 -7.82 18.10 4.63
N ASN A 42 -6.91 19.04 4.84
CA ASN A 42 -6.00 19.52 3.79
C ASN A 42 -4.75 18.63 3.79
N MET A 43 -4.82 17.52 3.04
CA MET A 43 -3.76 16.52 2.99
C MET A 43 -2.46 17.11 2.40
N LYS A 44 -1.38 17.09 3.19
CA LYS A 44 -0.06 17.59 2.81
C LYS A 44 0.80 16.53 2.15
N LYS A 45 0.83 15.33 2.75
CA LYS A 45 1.60 14.18 2.27
C LYS A 45 0.84 12.90 2.56
N VAL A 46 1.01 11.92 1.67
CA VAL A 46 0.55 10.55 1.87
C VAL A 46 1.74 9.63 1.67
N PHE A 47 2.09 8.89 2.71
CA PHE A 47 3.15 7.90 2.70
C PHE A 47 2.54 6.51 2.77
N TYR A 48 2.94 5.65 1.84
CA TYR A 48 2.50 4.28 1.75
C TYR A 48 3.70 3.37 1.99
N TYR A 49 3.69 2.67 3.12
CA TYR A 49 4.72 1.75 3.55
C TYR A 49 4.29 0.34 3.22
N GLU A 50 5.08 -0.35 2.42
CA GLU A 50 4.82 -1.74 2.07
C GLU A 50 6.13 -2.52 2.07
N GLY A 51 6.06 -3.77 2.53
CA GLY A 51 7.17 -4.70 2.48
C GLY A 51 7.52 -5.10 1.05
N ILE A 52 8.81 -5.37 0.82
CA ILE A 52 9.21 -6.20 -0.31
C ILE A 52 8.64 -7.60 -0.03
N VAL A 53 7.83 -8.09 -0.97
CA VAL A 53 7.16 -9.39 -0.86
C VAL A 53 8.19 -10.48 -0.52
N THR A 54 7.94 -11.21 0.56
CA THR A 54 8.73 -12.38 0.93
C THR A 54 8.32 -13.58 0.06
N LYS A 55 9.21 -14.57 -0.08
CA LYS A 55 8.91 -15.77 -0.88
C LYS A 55 7.69 -16.53 -0.34
N ALA A 56 7.54 -16.60 0.98
CA ALA A 56 6.41 -17.25 1.65
C ALA A 56 5.10 -16.52 1.33
N PHE A 57 5.05 -15.21 1.58
CA PHE A 57 3.87 -14.39 1.28
C PHE A 57 3.47 -14.41 -0.21
N TYR A 58 4.45 -14.41 -1.12
CA TYR A 58 4.16 -14.53 -2.55
C TYR A 58 3.52 -15.88 -2.90
N ARG A 59 3.95 -16.97 -2.26
CA ARG A 59 3.38 -18.30 -2.47
C ARG A 59 1.98 -18.42 -1.85
N ASP A 60 1.73 -17.78 -0.72
CA ASP A 60 0.40 -17.77 -0.12
C ASP A 60 -0.63 -17.09 -1.05
N LEU A 61 -0.23 -16.01 -1.73
CA LEU A 61 -1.05 -15.31 -2.72
C LEU A 61 -1.08 -16.00 -4.10
N HIS A 62 0.00 -16.70 -4.45
CA HIS A 62 0.14 -17.41 -5.71
C HIS A 62 0.63 -18.85 -5.46
N PRO A 63 -0.25 -19.77 -5.03
CA PRO A 63 0.15 -21.11 -4.60
C PRO A 63 0.88 -21.91 -5.68
N GLN A 64 0.56 -21.62 -6.95
CA GLN A 64 1.15 -22.27 -8.12
C GLN A 64 2.34 -21.51 -8.72
N ALA A 65 2.75 -20.39 -8.12
CA ALA A 65 3.83 -19.59 -8.68
C ALA A 65 5.19 -20.29 -8.55
N THR A 66 5.91 -20.25 -9.65
CA THR A 66 7.29 -20.70 -9.78
C THR A 66 8.26 -19.77 -9.06
N LEU A 67 9.50 -20.25 -8.88
CA LEU A 67 10.58 -19.44 -8.32
C LEU A 67 10.90 -18.21 -9.20
N TRP A 68 10.74 -18.35 -10.52
CA TRP A 68 11.01 -17.29 -11.50
C TRP A 68 9.96 -16.18 -11.43
N GLU A 69 8.69 -16.53 -11.29
CA GLU A 69 7.61 -15.55 -11.12
C GLU A 69 7.80 -14.73 -9.83
N PHE A 70 8.20 -15.38 -8.73
CA PHE A 70 8.57 -14.68 -7.50
C PHE A 70 9.74 -13.71 -7.70
N LYS A 71 10.82 -14.17 -8.34
CA LYS A 71 12.00 -13.34 -8.62
C LYS A 71 11.63 -12.12 -9.47
N ALA A 72 10.87 -12.32 -10.54
CA ALA A 72 10.40 -11.24 -11.40
C ALA A 72 9.50 -10.24 -10.64
N ALA A 73 8.60 -10.72 -9.76
CA ALA A 73 7.78 -9.85 -8.92
C ALA A 73 8.64 -9.01 -7.96
N LYS A 74 9.67 -9.59 -7.35
CA LYS A 74 10.61 -8.88 -6.48
C LYS A 74 11.41 -7.81 -7.23
N GLU A 75 11.92 -8.15 -8.42
CA GLU A 75 12.65 -7.22 -9.28
C GLU A 75 11.77 -6.05 -9.74
N ARG A 76 10.53 -6.31 -10.19
CA ARG A 76 9.56 -5.27 -10.55
C ARG A 76 9.30 -4.31 -9.40
N LYS A 77 9.09 -4.85 -8.19
CA LYS A 77 8.84 -4.03 -6.99
C LYS A 77 10.06 -3.19 -6.59
N GLY A 78 11.27 -3.76 -6.71
CA GLY A 78 12.52 -3.03 -6.52
C GLY A 78 12.72 -1.89 -7.53
N ALA A 79 12.44 -2.14 -8.81
CA ALA A 79 12.52 -1.12 -9.86
C ALA A 79 11.52 0.02 -9.62
N TYR A 80 10.28 -0.30 -9.24
CA TYR A 80 9.25 0.67 -8.87
C TYR A 80 9.71 1.58 -7.72
N PHE A 81 10.24 1.01 -6.63
CA PHE A 81 10.76 1.80 -5.52
C PHE A 81 11.95 2.68 -5.89
N LYS A 82 12.81 2.23 -6.81
CA LYS A 82 13.92 3.04 -7.31
C LYS A 82 13.41 4.23 -8.11
N ALA A 83 12.38 4.05 -8.94
CA ALA A 83 11.76 5.12 -9.72
C ALA A 83 11.08 6.17 -8.84
N LEU A 84 10.45 5.77 -7.73
CA LEU A 84 9.82 6.71 -6.79
C LEU A 84 10.80 7.56 -5.97
N LYS A 85 12.09 7.19 -5.94
CA LYS A 85 13.15 7.94 -5.22
C LYS A 85 13.92 8.92 -6.11
N ALA A 86 13.72 8.87 -7.43
CA ALA A 86 14.34 9.77 -8.41
C ALA A 86 13.44 10.97 -8.68
#